data_AF-A0A7C2E733-F1
#
_entry.id   AF-A0A7C2E733-F1
#
_cell.length_a   1.000
_cell.length_b   1.000
_cell.length_c   1.000
_cell.angle_alpha   90.00
_cell.angle_beta   90.00
_cell.angle_gamma   90.00
#
_symmetry.space_group_name_H-M   'P 1'
#
loop_
_entity.id
_entity.type
_entity.pdbx_description
1 polymer ?
#
loop_
_entity_poly.entity_id
_entity_poly.type
_entity_poly.pdbx_seq_one_letter_code
_entity_poly.pdbx_strand_id
1 'polypeptide(L)' 'MPESFDLVFEPWIPCIMATGETIELGLLETLTRAPDILEVYDPSPTVTAALHRLLLAILHRNFGPKNVQEWEDMWALGRW' A
#
# COMPACT_ATOMS: atom_id res chain seq x y z
N MET A 1 -7.27 1.55 29.60
CA MET A 1 -6.35 1.05 28.55
C MET A 1 -6.17 2.20 27.59
N PRO A 2 -4.97 2.50 27.07
CA PRO A 2 -4.89 3.56 26.07
C PRO A 2 -5.69 3.08 24.85
N GLU A 3 -6.73 3.84 24.48
CA GLU A 3 -7.52 3.63 23.27
C GLU A 3 -6.70 4.13 22.08
N SER A 4 -5.69 3.37 21.67
CA SER A 4 -4.86 3.72 20.51
C SER A 4 -5.00 2.66 19.42
N PHE A 5 -5.19 3.12 18.19
CA PHE A 5 -5.24 2.29 16.98
C PHE A 5 -4.19 2.83 16.02
N ASP A 6 -3.01 2.20 15.99
CA ASP A 6 -1.89 2.65 15.16
C ASP A 6 -2.03 2.11 13.74
N LEU A 7 -2.35 3.00 12.78
CA LEU A 7 -2.57 2.67 11.37
C LEU A 7 -1.35 2.04 10.67
N VAL A 8 -0.16 2.15 11.26
CA VAL A 8 1.04 1.52 10.74
C VAL A 8 0.95 -0.01 10.85
N PHE A 9 0.43 -0.49 11.97
CA PHE A 9 0.46 -1.90 12.34
C PHE A 9 -0.91 -2.55 12.36
N GLU A 10 -1.94 -1.82 12.81
CA GLU A 10 -3.29 -2.35 12.91
C GLU A 10 -3.92 -2.53 11.52
N PRO A 11 -4.72 -3.59 11.31
CA PRO A 11 -5.35 -3.87 10.03
C PRO A 11 -6.51 -2.90 9.76
N TRP A 12 -6.51 -2.26 8.60
CA TRP A 12 -7.62 -1.37 8.19
C TRP A 12 -7.72 -1.13 6.67
N ILE A 13 -6.69 -1.49 5.90
CA ILE A 13 -6.68 -1.34 4.44
C ILE A 13 -7.20 -2.64 3.83
N PRO A 14 -8.38 -2.64 3.19
CA PRO A 14 -8.94 -3.84 2.58
C PRO A 14 -8.16 -4.23 1.31
N CYS A 15 -7.66 -5.45 1.30
CA CYS A 15 -6.87 -6.02 0.21
C CYS A 15 -7.45 -7.36 -0.24
N ILE A 16 -7.39 -7.59 -1.55
CA ILE A 16 -7.56 -8.91 -2.15
C ILE A 16 -6.16 -9.43 -2.42
N MET A 17 -5.83 -10.57 -1.83
CA MET A 17 -4.54 -11.24 -2.03
C MET A 17 -4.53 -11.98 -3.38
N ALA A 18 -3.35 -12.27 -3.92
CA ALA A 18 -3.20 -13.08 -5.14
C ALA A 18 -3.81 -14.49 -5.02
N THR A 19 -4.04 -14.98 -3.80
CA THR A 19 -4.75 -16.22 -3.48
C THR A 19 -6.27 -16.11 -3.65
N GLY A 20 -6.82 -14.90 -3.81
CA GLY A 20 -8.25 -14.60 -3.82
C GLY A 20 -8.85 -14.31 -2.44
N GLU A 21 -8.06 -14.40 -1.36
CA GLU A 21 -8.50 -14.06 -0.01
C GLU A 21 -8.69 -12.54 0.16
N THR A 22 -9.76 -12.13 0.84
CA THR A 22 -9.95 -10.74 1.27
C THR A 22 -9.49 -10.58 2.72
N ILE A 23 -8.56 -9.67 2.96
CA ILE A 23 -7.97 -9.41 4.28
C ILE A 23 -7.73 -7.91 4.48
N GLU A 24 -7.78 -7.43 5.71
CA GLU A 24 -7.32 -6.08 6.05
C GLU A 24 -5.87 -6.10 6.52
N LEU A 25 -5.07 -5.16 6.02
CA LEU A 25 -3.66 -4.99 6.35
C LEU A 25 -3.42 -3.59 6.95
N GLY A 26 -2.37 -3.45 7.75
CA GLY A 26 -1.85 -2.15 8.17
C GLY A 26 -0.95 -1.53 7.10
N LEU A 27 -0.58 -0.25 7.23
CA LEU A 27 0.25 0.44 6.21
C LEU A 27 1.59 -0.27 5.96
N LEU A 28 2.23 -0.77 7.03
CA LEU A 28 3.51 -1.46 6.90
C LEU A 28 3.36 -2.76 6.09
N GLU A 29 2.35 -3.56 6.39
CA GLU A 29 2.10 -4.82 5.70
C GLU A 29 1.65 -4.59 4.25
N THR A 30 0.76 -3.63 3.99
CA THR A 30 0.31 -3.30 2.63
C THR A 30 1.48 -2.95 1.72
N LEU A 31 2.45 -2.17 2.20
CA LEU A 31 3.62 -1.80 1.42
C LEU A 31 4.62 -2.98 1.33
N THR A 32 4.97 -3.61 2.45
CA THR A 32 6.00 -4.69 2.43
C THR A 32 5.56 -5.94 1.68
N ARG A 33 4.25 -6.23 1.62
CA ARG A 33 3.66 -7.39 0.93
C ARG A 33 2.96 -7.02 -0.37
N ALA A 34 3.18 -5.83 -0.93
CA ALA A 34 2.53 -5.39 -2.16
C ALA A 34 2.60 -6.41 -3.33
N PRO A 35 3.69 -7.17 -3.55
CA PRO A 35 3.72 -8.20 -4.59
C PRO A 35 2.72 -9.35 -4.40
N ASP A 36 2.27 -9.59 -3.16
CA ASP A 36 1.28 -10.63 -2.82
C ASP A 36 -0.16 -10.12 -2.95
N ILE A 37 -0.36 -8.81 -3.09
CA ILE A 37 -1.66 -8.15 -3.14
C ILE A 37 -2.10 -8.04 -4.60
N LEU A 38 -3.28 -8.57 -4.89
CA LEU A 38 -3.92 -8.43 -6.19
C LEU A 38 -4.57 -7.05 -6.34
N GLU A 39 -5.27 -6.57 -5.30
CA GLU A 39 -6.02 -5.32 -5.35
C GLU A 39 -6.18 -4.69 -3.95
N VAL A 40 -6.10 -3.37 -3.85
CA VAL A 40 -6.66 -2.60 -2.72
C VAL A 40 -8.09 -2.25 -3.10
N TYR A 41 -9.07 -2.83 -2.42
CA TYR A 41 -10.47 -2.80 -2.85
C TYR A 41 -11.43 -2.34 -1.75
N ASP A 42 -12.29 -1.39 -2.08
CA ASP A 42 -13.45 -0.99 -1.29
C ASP A 42 -14.68 -0.87 -2.21
N PRO A 43 -15.92 -1.19 -1.75
CA PRO A 43 -17.13 -0.98 -2.54
C PRO A 43 -17.33 0.46 -3.02
N SER A 44 -16.73 1.44 -2.33
CA SER A 44 -16.71 2.84 -2.72
C SER A 44 -15.45 3.16 -3.56
N PRO A 45 -15.60 3.50 -4.86
CA PRO A 45 -14.45 3.85 -5.71
C PRO A 45 -13.63 5.03 -5.18
N THR A 46 -14.26 5.95 -4.43
CA THR A 46 -13.57 7.11 -3.84
C THR A 46 -12.66 6.71 -2.69
N VAL A 47 -13.01 5.67 -1.93
CA VAL A 47 -12.17 5.11 -0.86
C VAL A 47 -10.95 4.45 -1.48
N THR A 48 -11.13 3.61 -2.50
CA THR A 48 -10.02 3.00 -3.25
C THR A 48 -9.04 4.05 -3.77
N ALA A 49 -9.55 5.11 -4.40
CA ALA A 49 -8.71 6.20 -4.90
C ALA A 49 -7.97 6.95 -3.79
N ALA A 50 -8.61 7.18 -2.64
CA ALA A 50 -7.98 7.85 -1.49
C ALA A 50 -6.87 6.99 -0.86
N LEU A 51 -7.10 5.68 -0.70
CA LEU A 51 -6.11 4.73 -0.19
C LEU A 51 -4.86 4.68 -1.07
N HIS A 52 -5.03 4.57 -2.39
CA HIS A 52 -3.90 4.60 -3.32
C HIS A 52 -3.10 5.90 -3.21
N ARG A 53 -3.76 7.06 -3.10
CA ARG A 53 -3.08 8.35 -2.94
C ARG A 53 -2.32 8.44 -1.63
N LEU A 54 -2.85 7.89 -0.54
CA LEU A 54 -2.16 7.83 0.75
C LEU A 54 -0.90 6.96 0.65
N LEU A 55 -1.02 5.75 0.09
CA LEU A 55 0.10 4.82 -0.09
C LEU A 55 1.19 5.44 -0.98
N LEU A 56 0.79 6.06 -2.10
CA LEU A 56 1.70 6.78 -2.99
C LEU A 56 2.38 7.95 -2.28
N ALA A 57 1.68 8.72 -1.45
CA ALA A 57 2.30 9.83 -0.70
C ALA A 57 3.41 9.33 0.25
N ILE A 58 3.18 8.19 0.91
CA ILE A 58 4.19 7.55 1.77
C ILE A 58 5.38 7.08 0.92
N LEU A 59 5.13 6.38 -0.19
CA LEU A 59 6.19 5.94 -1.11
C LEU A 59 6.99 7.11 -1.67
N HIS A 60 6.34 8.18 -2.12
CA HIS A 60 7.01 9.38 -2.62
C HIS A 60 7.86 10.08 -1.55
N ARG A 61 7.43 10.09 -0.29
CA ARG A 61 8.22 10.68 0.80
C ARG A 61 9.50 9.89 1.09
N ASN A 62 9.47 8.57 0.97
CA ASN A 62 10.59 7.69 1.30
C ASN A 62 11.51 7.39 0.12
N PHE A 63 10.95 7.24 -1.09
CA PHE A 63 11.66 6.76 -2.27
C PHE A 63 11.49 7.64 -3.52
N GLY A 64 10.67 8.69 -3.45
CA GLY A 64 10.16 9.44 -4.60
C GLY A 64 11.21 9.69 -5.70
N PRO A 65 11.16 8.93 -6.82
CA PRO A 65 12.13 9.07 -7.89
C PRO A 65 11.97 10.44 -8.53
N LYS A 66 13.10 11.12 -8.78
CA LYS A 66 13.11 12.51 -9.28
C LYS A 66 12.80 12.61 -10.76
N ASN A 67 12.95 11.49 -11.48
CA ASN A 67 12.79 11.40 -12.91
C ASN A 67 12.38 9.97 -13.31
N VAL A 68 12.07 9.79 -14.59
CA VAL A 68 11.63 8.51 -15.14
C VAL A 68 12.72 7.43 -15.02
N GLN A 69 13.99 7.78 -15.21
CA GLN A 69 15.09 6.80 -15.13
C GLN A 69 15.21 6.20 -13.72
N GLU A 70 15.17 7.04 -12.68
CA GLU A 70 15.18 6.56 -11.28
C GLU A 70 13.97 5.66 -10.98
N TRP A 71 12.81 5.96 -11.56
CA TRP A 71 11.63 5.10 -11.43
C TRP A 71 11.82 3.75 -12.14
N GLU A 72 12.39 3.74 -13.35
CA GLU A 72 12.69 2.52 -14.10
C GLU A 72 13.69 1.63 -13.37
N ASP A 73 14.72 2.22 -12.77
CA ASP A 73 15.73 1.50 -11.99
C ASP A 73 15.07 0.84 -10.76
N MET A 74 14.19 1.55 -10.05
CA MET A 74 13.40 1.00 -8.95
C MET A 74 12.47 -0.13 -9.41
N TRP A 75 11.81 0.05 -10.55
CA TRP A 75 10.93 -0.97 -11.12
C TRP A 75 11.70 -2.26 -11.46
N ALA A 76 12.87 -2.14 -12.07
CA ALA A 76 13.73 -3.27 -12.44
C ALA A 76 14.27 -4.03 -11.21
N LEU A 77 14.47 -3.35 -10.07
CA LEU A 77 14.86 -3.99 -8.82
C LEU A 77 13.75 -4.88 -8.22
N GLY A 78 12.49 -4.69 -8.64
CA GLY A 78 11.33 -5.46 -8.15
C GLY A 78 11.00 -5.22 -6.68
N ARG A 79 11.59 -4.17 -6.09
CA ARG A 79 11.39 -3.73 -4.71
C ARG A 79 11.73 -2.24 -4.61
N TRP A 80 11.16 -1.58 -3.62
CA TRP A 80 11.62 -0.27 -3.15
C TRP A 80 12.48 -0.41 -1.90
#